data_AF-A0A660QEH9-F1
#
_entry.id   AF-A0A660QEH9-F1
#
_cell.length_a   1.000
_cell.length_b   1.000
_cell.length_c   1.000
_cell.angle_alpha   90.00
_cell.angle_beta   90.00
_cell.angle_gamma   90.00
#
_symmetry.space_group_name_H-M   'P 1'
#
loop_
_entity.id
_entity.type
_entity.pdbx_description
1 polymer ?
#
loop_
_entity_poly.entity_id
_entity_poly.type
_entity_poly.pdbx_seq_one_letter_code
_entity_poly.pdbx_strand_id
1 'polypeptide(L)' 'MELELTPIEVRVLGCLIEKEIATPDYYPLTLNALVNACNQKSNREPLMMRDKSSVIGALDELRMA' A
#
# COMPACT_ATOMS: atom_id res chain seq x y z
N MET A 1 -8.60 -17.14 12.69
CA MET A 1 -8.92 -15.70 12.81
C MET A 1 -8.99 -15.19 11.38
N GLU A 2 -10.16 -14.73 10.94
CA GLU A 2 -10.33 -14.19 9.59
C GLU A 2 -9.91 -12.72 9.64
N LEU A 3 -8.97 -12.35 8.79
CA LEU A 3 -8.34 -11.02 8.79
C LEU A 3 -9.04 -10.20 7.72
N GLU A 4 -10.09 -9.47 8.11
CA GLU A 4 -10.85 -8.62 7.21
C GLU A 4 -10.16 -7.27 7.03
N LEU A 5 -9.45 -7.13 5.90
CA LEU A 5 -8.76 -5.90 5.56
C LEU A 5 -9.68 -4.90 4.87
N THR A 6 -9.57 -3.63 5.23
CA THR A 6 -10.25 -2.55 4.52
C THR A 6 -9.68 -2.39 3.09
N PRO A 7 -10.43 -1.79 2.14
CA PRO A 7 -9.92 -1.62 0.77
C PRO A 7 -8.60 -0.85 0.67
N ILE A 8 -8.32 0.06 1.61
CA ILE A 8 -7.06 0.81 1.64
C ILE A 8 -5.91 -0.03 2.21
N GLU A 9 -6.16 -0.87 3.21
CA GLU A 9 -5.18 -1.81 3.75
C GLU A 9 -4.79 -2.86 2.70
N VAL A 10 -5.78 -3.43 2.01
CA VAL A 10 -5.53 -4.35 0.87
C VAL A 10 -4.65 -3.67 -0.18
N ARG A 11 -4.93 -2.40 -0.51
CA ARG A 11 -4.14 -1.63 -1.47
C ARG A 11 -2.71 -1.42 -0.99
N VAL A 12 -2.53 -0.99 0.26
CA VAL A 12 -1.21 -0.73 0.85
C VAL A 12 -0.37 -2.00 0.92
N LEU A 13 -0.94 -3.09 1.44
CA LEU A 13 -0.30 -4.39 1.53
C LEU A 13 0.09 -4.91 0.13
N GLY A 14 -0.86 -4.86 -0.82
CA GLY A 14 -0.59 -5.26 -2.19
C GLY A 14 0.52 -4.45 -2.86
N CYS A 15 0.62 -3.15 -2.58
CA CYS A 15 1.72 -2.32 -3.10
C CYS A 15 3.07 -2.72 -2.50
N LEU A 16 3.12 -3.04 -1.20
CA LEU A 16 4.36 -3.50 -0.56
C LEU A 16 4.83 -4.82 -1.17
N ILE A 17 3.93 -5.79 -1.30
CA ILE A 17 4.20 -7.11 -1.91
C ILE A 17 4.67 -6.95 -3.37
N GLU A 18 3.96 -6.16 -4.17
CA GLU A 18 4.31 -5.91 -5.57
C GLU A 18 5.72 -5.31 -5.69
N LYS A 19 6.05 -4.31 -4.86
CA LYS A 19 7.32 -3.57 -4.98
C LYS A 19 8.51 -4.31 -4.39
N GLU A 20 8.31 -5.18 -3.40
CA GLU A 20 9.35 -6.08 -2.92
C GLU A 20 9.82 -7.02 -4.05
N ILE A 21 8.89 -7.55 -4.85
CA ILE A 21 9.21 -8.50 -5.92
C ILE A 21 9.65 -7.80 -7.20
N ALA A 22 8.90 -6.78 -7.65
CA ALA A 22 9.12 -6.16 -8.96
C ALA A 22 10.24 -5.11 -8.94
N THR A 23 10.52 -4.49 -7.79
CA THR A 23 11.49 -3.40 -7.66
C THR A 23 12.31 -3.51 -6.36
N PRO A 24 13.03 -4.63 -6.15
CA PRO A 24 13.71 -4.93 -4.88
C PRO A 24 14.75 -3.88 -4.47
N ASP A 25 15.43 -3.26 -5.45
CA ASP A 25 16.45 -2.22 -5.19
C ASP A 25 15.87 -0.95 -4.52
N TYR A 26 14.56 -0.74 -4.62
CA TYR A 26 13.86 0.40 -4.02
C TYR A 26 13.13 0.01 -2.72
N TYR A 27 13.25 -1.23 -2.28
CA TYR A 27 12.65 -1.72 -1.05
C TYR A 27 13.67 -1.69 0.10
N PRO A 28 13.30 -1.25 1.33
CA PRO A 28 11.97 -0.82 1.76
C PRO A 28 11.55 0.54 1.19
N LEU A 29 10.26 0.68 0.89
CA LEU A 29 9.70 1.91 0.34
C LEU A 29 9.69 3.04 1.37
N THR A 30 10.00 4.27 0.91
CA THR A 30 9.63 5.47 1.66
C THR A 30 8.11 5.68 1.64
N LEU A 31 7.56 6.45 2.59
CA LEU A 31 6.12 6.76 2.61
C LEU A 31 5.65 7.40 1.30
N ASN A 32 6.43 8.31 0.71
CA ASN A 32 6.07 8.94 -0.56
C ASN A 32 6.03 7.92 -1.70
N ALA A 33 6.99 6.98 -1.74
CA ALA A 33 7.01 5.93 -2.74
C ALA A 33 5.80 4.98 -2.60
N LEU A 34 5.41 4.66 -1.37
CA LEU A 34 4.21 3.87 -1.10
C LEU A 34 2.92 4.60 -1.51
N VAL A 35 2.78 5.89 -1.20
CA VAL A 35 1.64 6.71 -1.67
C VAL A 35 1.56 6.72 -3.20
N ASN A 36 2.70 6.89 -3.88
CA ASN A 36 2.76 6.83 -5.34
C ASN A 36 2.37 5.45 -5.88
N ALA A 37 2.79 4.36 -5.22
CA ALA A 37 2.40 3.01 -5.58
C ALA A 37 0.89 2.78 -5.39
N CYS A 38 0.30 3.26 -4.30
CA CYS A 38 -1.15 3.14 -4.07
C CYS A 38 -1.99 3.86 -5.14
N ASN A 39 -1.47 4.98 -5.64
CA ASN A 39 -2.11 5.86 -6.63
C ASN A 39 -1.64 5.60 -8.07
N GLN A 40 -0.91 4.52 -8.33
CA GLN A 40 -0.38 4.20 -9.66
C GLN A 40 -1.54 4.07 -10.67
N LYS A 41 -1.39 4.68 -11.85
CA LYS A 41 -2.43 4.65 -12.90
C LYS A 41 -2.54 3.31 -13.62
N SER A 42 -1.50 2.48 -13.54
CA SER A 42 -1.46 1.13 -14.09
C SER A 42 -1.51 0.11 -12.96
N ASN A 43 -2.03 -1.09 -13.26
CA ASN A 43 -2.08 -2.22 -12.35
C ASN A 43 -2.82 -1.91 -11.04
N ARG A 44 -3.84 -1.05 -11.08
CA ARG A 44 -4.70 -0.72 -9.95
C ARG A 44 -6.16 -0.73 -10.39
N GLU A 45 -6.98 -1.47 -9.66
CA GLU A 45 -8.43 -1.47 -9.82
C GLU A 45 -9.10 -1.59 -8.43
N PRO A 46 -9.99 -0.65 -8.05
CA PRO A 46 -10.24 0.63 -8.71
C PRO A 46 -9.03 1.57 -8.60
N LEU A 47 -8.94 2.56 -9.48
CA LEU A 47 -8.02 3.66 -9.30
C LEU A 47 -8.36 4.40 -8.00
N MET A 48 -7.34 4.69 -7.19
CA MET A 48 -7.48 5.43 -5.94
C MET A 48 -6.60 6.68 -5.96
N MET A 49 -7.01 7.67 -5.17
CA MET A 49 -6.20 8.82 -4.83
C MET A 49 -6.21 8.95 -3.31
N ARG A 50 -5.12 8.53 -2.67
CA ARG A 50 -4.92 8.56 -1.21
C ARG A 50 -3.83 9.57 -0.88
N ASP A 51 -4.02 10.28 0.23
CA ASP A 51 -3.00 11.13 0.81
C ASP A 51 -2.09 10.36 1.76
N LYS A 52 -1.08 11.05 2.29
CA LYS A 52 -0.12 10.44 3.23
C LYS A 52 -0.79 9.95 4.51
N SER A 53 -1.70 10.75 5.08
CA SER A 53 -2.41 10.40 6.32
C SER A 53 -3.21 9.11 6.19
N SER A 54 -3.91 8.93 5.08
CA SER A 54 -4.69 7.71 4.81
C SER A 54 -3.78 6.48 4.72
N VAL A 55 -2.62 6.61 4.06
CA VAL A 55 -1.65 5.51 3.92
C VAL A 55 -0.95 5.20 5.24
N ILE A 56 -0.63 6.22 6.06
CA ILE A 56 -0.08 6.01 7.41
C ILE A 56 -1.10 5.26 8.28
N GLY A 57 -2.36 5.69 8.30
CA GLY A 57 -3.40 5.03 9.08
C GLY A 57 -3.52 3.55 8.72
N ALA A 58 -3.58 3.22 7.43
CA ALA A 58 -3.61 1.83 6.97
C ALA A 58 -2.35 1.04 7.34
N LEU A 59 -1.16 1.65 7.28
CA LEU A 59 0.08 1.00 7.72
C LEU A 59 0.08 0.70 9.23
N ASP A 60 -0.46 1.62 10.04
CA ASP A 60 -0.50 1.45 11.47
C ASP A 60 -1.50 0.37 11.88
N GLU A 61 -2.68 0.31 11.25
CA GLU A 61 -3.63 -0.80 11.44
C GLU A 61 -3.03 -2.15 11.04
N LEU A 62 -2.35 -2.23 9.88
CA LEU A 62 -1.69 -3.46 9.41
C LEU A 62 -0.57 -3.96 10.33
N ARG A 63 0.08 -3.07 11.09
CA ARG A 63 1.12 -3.45 12.07
C ARG A 63 0.55 -4.04 13.35
N MET A 64 -0.70 -3.72 13.67
CA MET A 64 -1.39 -4.15 14.89
C MET A 64 -2.25 -5.40 14.67
N ALA A 65 -2.46 -5.79 13.41
CA ALA A 65 -3.26 -6.95 12.99
C ALA A 65 -2.55 -8.30 13.14
#